data_AF-A0A4R3KLI9-F1
#
_entry.id   AF-A0A4R3KLI9-F1
#
_cell.length_a   1.000
_cell.length_b   1.000
_cell.length_c   1.000
_cell.angle_alpha   90.00
_cell.angle_beta   90.00
_cell.angle_gamma   90.00
#
_symmetry.space_group_name_H-M   'P 1'
#
loop_
_entity.id
_entity.type
_entity.pdbx_description
1 polymer ?
#
loop_
_entity_poly.entity_id
_entity_poly.type
_entity_poly.pdbx_seq_one_letter_code
_entity_poly.pdbx_strand_id
1 'polypeptide(L)'
;MHKVIFVLLIIQPFVNKLTLKAGVPFDIYNELISLVVFFLFVYRFFKNHKVNRNYLYILYIVLYMVFVTILRRNGGLSYVQILLYLQFFFYFLYFYSFSPYVKERMIRDIKVLLDYVVVVIIAFTFYEVYFSSDVRNFFGVSNFNRGIGNFYLVSIFGSGPSLASFMSLYVIYWFYYHKVLSHKNNVRQSVLLYLSVIICLLSFSRKEVLLLSSFFVFFPYSIKSKLQRTLKIIVAAVVVCAGLFIYYQEFFQEANEVAMTDDYVRWQILQYSVDVFDKYAPFGSGPGTFGSQMSLQQTHVYNEFNIGRRILGDGLANRGPIYDVFLFTFIAEIGIGFLLYGAFFLKLARSVILKEGRAKRFIVRFLVFYLFIMSMFTPVLMNSFGFLLASTLGVFVTIIGTKRFSSEYA
;
A
#
# COMPACT_ATOMS: atom_id res chain seq x y z
N MET A 1 -17.95 9.43 -11.96
CA MET A 1 -17.57 8.01 -11.69
C MET A 1 -16.19 7.84 -11.05
N HIS A 2 -15.10 8.44 -11.56
CA HIS A 2 -13.74 8.20 -11.02
C HIS A 2 -13.54 8.59 -9.55
N LYS A 3 -14.12 9.72 -9.11
CA LYS A 3 -14.09 10.13 -7.69
C LYS A 3 -14.82 9.13 -6.79
N VAL A 4 -15.89 8.50 -7.30
CA VAL A 4 -16.70 7.54 -6.53
C VAL A 4 -15.86 6.32 -6.16
N ILE A 5 -15.01 5.82 -7.08
CA ILE A 5 -14.10 4.72 -6.78
C ILE A 5 -13.16 5.08 -5.62
N PHE A 6 -12.57 6.28 -5.63
CA PHE A 6 -11.73 6.76 -4.52
C PHE A 6 -12.51 6.87 -3.20
N VAL A 7 -13.73 7.43 -3.23
CA VAL A 7 -14.60 7.53 -2.05
C VAL A 7 -14.87 6.15 -1.46
N LEU A 8 -15.28 5.19 -2.30
CA LEU A 8 -15.61 3.84 -1.85
C LEU A 8 -14.39 3.14 -1.22
N LEU A 9 -13.21 3.25 -1.83
CA LEU A 9 -11.97 2.69 -1.27
C LEU A 9 -11.56 3.34 0.06
N ILE A 10 -11.77 4.65 0.22
CA ILE A 10 -11.44 5.39 1.44
C ILE A 10 -12.39 5.01 2.59
N ILE A 11 -13.70 4.92 2.32
CA ILE A 11 -14.72 4.65 3.35
C ILE A 11 -14.75 3.17 3.71
N GLN A 12 -14.25 2.28 2.86
CA GLN A 12 -14.29 0.84 3.10
C GLN A 12 -13.89 0.38 4.51
N PRO A 13 -12.75 0.80 5.11
CA PRO A 13 -12.37 0.31 6.43
C PRO A 13 -13.44 0.61 7.49
N PHE A 14 -14.13 1.75 7.34
CA PHE A 14 -15.26 2.13 8.17
C PHE A 14 -16.49 1.25 7.90
N VAL A 15 -16.84 1.01 6.62
CA VAL A 15 -17.95 0.09 6.26
C VAL A 15 -17.72 -1.29 6.85
N ASN A 16 -16.54 -1.88 6.64
CA ASN A 16 -16.22 -3.21 7.10
C ASN A 16 -16.39 -3.34 8.63
N LYS A 17 -15.95 -2.34 9.39
CA LYS A 17 -16.12 -2.33 10.85
C LYS A 17 -17.59 -2.20 11.27
N LEU A 18 -18.36 -1.34 10.59
CA LEU A 18 -19.79 -1.21 10.86
C LEU A 18 -20.55 -2.51 10.57
N THR A 19 -20.27 -3.15 9.44
CA THR A 19 -20.93 -4.38 9.02
C THR A 19 -20.60 -5.56 9.95
N LEU A 20 -19.34 -5.67 10.38
CA LEU A 20 -18.93 -6.65 11.38
C LEU A 20 -19.67 -6.44 12.71
N LYS A 21 -19.77 -5.20 13.17
CA LYS A 21 -20.49 -4.88 14.41
C LYS A 21 -21.99 -5.12 14.31
N ALA A 22 -22.59 -4.90 13.13
CA ALA A 22 -23.99 -5.19 12.87
C ALA A 22 -24.30 -6.69 12.77
N GLY A 23 -23.30 -7.57 12.86
CA GLY A 23 -23.46 -9.02 12.71
C GLY A 23 -23.70 -9.46 11.26
N VAL A 24 -23.54 -8.57 10.29
CA VAL A 24 -23.73 -8.83 8.86
C VAL A 24 -22.40 -8.54 8.15
N PRO A 25 -21.39 -9.41 8.26
CA PRO A 25 -20.07 -9.16 7.68
C PRO A 25 -20.17 -8.96 6.16
N PHE A 26 -19.64 -7.85 5.66
CA PHE A 26 -19.63 -7.54 4.23
C PHE A 26 -18.27 -7.83 3.59
N ASP A 27 -17.90 -9.11 3.60
CA ASP A 27 -16.54 -9.54 3.24
C ASP A 27 -16.21 -9.44 1.74
N ILE A 28 -17.21 -9.19 0.89
CA ILE A 28 -17.07 -9.09 -0.57
C ILE A 28 -16.99 -7.64 -1.10
N TYR A 29 -16.91 -6.65 -0.21
CA TYR A 29 -16.93 -5.22 -0.59
C TYR A 29 -15.83 -4.87 -1.61
N ASN A 30 -14.61 -5.37 -1.38
CA ASN A 30 -13.47 -5.15 -2.28
C ASN A 30 -13.71 -5.74 -3.66
N GLU A 31 -14.18 -6.97 -3.69
CA GLU A 31 -14.37 -7.78 -4.88
C GLU A 31 -15.44 -7.16 -5.77
N LEU A 32 -16.52 -6.64 -5.18
CA LEU A 32 -17.57 -5.93 -5.91
C LEU A 32 -17.05 -4.64 -6.56
N ILE A 33 -16.28 -3.82 -5.84
CA ILE A 33 -15.70 -2.59 -6.43
C ILE A 33 -14.67 -2.97 -7.50
N SER A 34 -13.81 -3.93 -7.21
CA SER A 34 -12.81 -4.42 -8.16
C SER A 34 -13.44 -4.94 -9.44
N LEU A 35 -14.60 -5.62 -9.36
CA LEU A 35 -15.36 -6.06 -10.52
C LEU A 35 -15.91 -4.89 -11.33
N VAL A 36 -16.45 -3.86 -10.69
CA VAL A 36 -16.89 -2.61 -11.36
C VAL A 36 -15.71 -1.94 -12.06
N VAL A 37 -14.55 -1.83 -11.40
CA VAL A 37 -13.35 -1.24 -12.00
C VAL A 37 -12.83 -2.08 -13.16
N PHE A 38 -12.90 -3.40 -13.06
CA PHE A 38 -12.58 -4.31 -14.16
C PHE A 38 -13.47 -4.08 -15.38
N PHE A 39 -14.80 -4.02 -15.21
CA PHE A 39 -15.71 -3.73 -16.33
C PHE A 39 -15.46 -2.35 -16.94
N LEU A 40 -15.18 -1.34 -16.13
CA LEU A 40 -14.83 0.00 -16.62
C LEU A 40 -13.49 0.02 -17.37
N PHE A 41 -12.52 -0.77 -16.91
CA PHE A 41 -11.27 -0.99 -17.62
C PHE A 41 -11.50 -1.66 -18.97
N VAL A 42 -12.25 -2.76 -19.01
CA VAL A 42 -12.58 -3.51 -20.24
C VAL A 42 -13.33 -2.62 -21.23
N TYR A 43 -14.36 -1.89 -20.79
CA TYR A 43 -15.09 -0.93 -21.63
C TYR A 43 -14.15 0.10 -22.25
N ARG A 44 -13.21 0.65 -21.47
CA ARG A 44 -12.21 1.60 -21.97
C ARG A 44 -11.21 0.98 -22.92
N PHE A 45 -10.80 -0.25 -22.67
CA PHE A 45 -9.88 -0.98 -23.54
C PHE A 45 -10.51 -1.13 -24.93
N PHE A 46 -11.76 -1.56 -25.01
CA PHE A 46 -12.50 -1.67 -26.27
C PHE A 46 -12.72 -0.31 -26.93
N LYS A 47 -13.10 0.73 -26.17
CA LYS A 47 -13.34 2.07 -26.73
C LYS A 47 -12.09 2.70 -27.36
N ASN A 48 -10.91 2.49 -26.79
CA ASN A 48 -9.70 3.18 -27.21
C ASN A 48 -8.88 2.39 -28.25
N HIS A 49 -9.13 1.09 -28.44
CA HIS A 49 -8.42 0.16 -29.33
C HIS A 49 -6.87 0.19 -29.23
N LYS A 50 -6.31 0.70 -28.13
CA LYS A 50 -4.86 0.85 -27.96
C LYS A 50 -4.34 -0.20 -26.99
N VAL A 51 -3.66 -1.22 -27.53
CA VAL A 51 -2.90 -2.17 -26.72
C VAL A 51 -1.58 -1.54 -26.30
N ASN A 52 -1.49 -1.17 -25.04
CA ASN A 52 -0.23 -0.74 -24.42
C ASN A 52 0.61 -1.97 -24.04
N ARG A 53 1.93 -1.88 -24.20
CA ARG A 53 2.89 -2.92 -23.75
C ARG A 53 2.78 -3.26 -22.26
N ASN A 54 2.19 -2.39 -21.45
CA ASN A 54 1.89 -2.71 -20.05
C ASN A 54 0.87 -3.84 -19.90
N TYR A 55 -0.10 -3.95 -20.83
CA TYR A 55 -1.05 -5.06 -20.83
C TYR A 55 -0.35 -6.39 -21.10
N LEU A 56 0.60 -6.42 -22.03
CA LEU A 56 1.42 -7.60 -22.31
C LEU A 56 2.23 -8.01 -21.08
N TYR A 57 2.78 -7.04 -20.34
CA TYR A 57 3.52 -7.32 -19.11
C TYR A 57 2.65 -8.01 -18.05
N ILE A 58 1.43 -7.51 -17.86
CA ILE A 58 0.47 -8.09 -16.92
C ILE A 58 0.00 -9.45 -17.42
N LEU A 59 -0.20 -9.61 -18.73
CA LEU A 59 -0.50 -10.89 -19.34
C LEU A 59 0.61 -11.92 -19.07
N TYR A 60 1.89 -11.55 -19.18
CA TYR A 60 3.00 -12.45 -18.82
C TYR A 60 2.96 -12.86 -17.35
N ILE A 61 2.64 -11.94 -16.43
CA ILE A 61 2.44 -12.25 -15.01
C ILE A 61 1.29 -13.26 -14.84
N VAL A 62 0.16 -13.07 -15.52
CA VAL A 62 -0.98 -14.00 -15.47
C VAL A 62 -0.62 -15.36 -16.01
N LEU A 63 -0.03 -15.41 -17.21
CA LEU A 63 0.38 -16.66 -17.85
C LEU A 63 1.37 -17.43 -16.98
N TYR A 64 2.32 -16.73 -16.35
CA TYR A 64 3.22 -17.34 -15.38
C TYR A 64 2.45 -17.97 -14.22
N MET A 65 1.56 -17.21 -13.57
CA MET A 65 0.81 -17.72 -12.42
C MET A 65 -0.09 -18.92 -12.78
N VAL A 66 -0.75 -18.86 -13.94
CA VAL A 66 -1.55 -19.98 -14.48
C VAL A 66 -0.67 -21.20 -14.77
N PHE A 67 0.50 -20.99 -15.38
CA PHE A 67 1.46 -22.07 -15.62
C PHE A 67 1.87 -22.75 -14.32
N VAL A 68 2.19 -21.99 -13.26
CA VAL A 68 2.55 -22.58 -11.95
C VAL A 68 1.37 -23.34 -11.35
N THR A 69 0.15 -22.81 -11.42
CA THR A 69 -1.06 -23.50 -10.95
C THR A 69 -1.25 -24.84 -11.65
N ILE A 70 -1.07 -24.90 -12.98
CA ILE A 70 -1.17 -26.14 -13.76
C ILE A 70 -0.03 -27.10 -13.40
N LEU A 71 1.21 -26.60 -13.34
CA LEU A 71 2.40 -27.38 -13.01
C LEU A 71 2.27 -28.07 -11.65
N ARG A 72 1.72 -27.36 -10.65
CA ARG A 72 1.52 -27.86 -9.29
C ARG A 72 0.23 -28.64 -9.09
N ARG A 73 -0.62 -28.73 -10.12
CA ARG A 73 -1.95 -29.37 -10.06
C ARG A 73 -2.82 -28.78 -8.94
N ASN A 74 -2.70 -27.48 -8.69
CA ASN A 74 -3.48 -26.82 -7.65
C ASN A 74 -4.95 -26.69 -8.08
N GLY A 75 -5.85 -26.61 -7.08
CA GLY A 75 -7.29 -26.57 -7.30
C GLY A 75 -7.81 -25.26 -7.88
N GLY A 76 -9.13 -25.21 -8.12
CA GLY A 76 -9.83 -24.03 -8.67
C GLY A 76 -9.60 -22.73 -7.89
N LEU A 77 -9.41 -22.83 -6.57
CA LEU A 77 -9.16 -21.71 -5.68
C LEU A 77 -7.85 -20.95 -6.00
N SER A 78 -6.85 -21.60 -6.61
CA SER A 78 -5.64 -20.92 -7.07
C SER A 78 -5.93 -19.93 -8.19
N TYR A 79 -6.87 -20.24 -9.10
CA TYR A 79 -7.29 -19.30 -10.14
C TYR A 79 -8.06 -18.10 -9.55
N VAL A 80 -8.84 -18.33 -8.49
CA VAL A 80 -9.48 -17.24 -7.75
C VAL A 80 -8.41 -16.33 -7.12
N GLN A 81 -7.37 -16.91 -6.51
CA GLN A 81 -6.27 -16.11 -5.95
C GLN A 81 -5.53 -15.30 -7.02
N ILE A 82 -5.35 -15.83 -8.22
CA ILE A 82 -4.80 -15.08 -9.36
C ILE A 82 -5.67 -13.85 -9.65
N LEU A 83 -7.01 -13.99 -9.68
CA LEU A 83 -7.91 -12.87 -9.90
C LEU A 83 -7.81 -11.81 -8.80
N LEU A 84 -7.63 -12.23 -7.53
CA LEU A 84 -7.41 -11.31 -6.42
C LEU A 84 -6.10 -10.52 -6.58
N TYR A 85 -5.00 -11.18 -6.97
CA TYR A 85 -3.74 -10.49 -7.28
C TYR A 85 -3.86 -9.51 -8.45
N LEU A 86 -4.75 -9.80 -9.41
CA LEU A 86 -4.97 -8.93 -10.56
C LEU A 86 -5.75 -7.65 -10.27
N GLN A 87 -6.47 -7.58 -9.16
CA GLN A 87 -7.25 -6.40 -8.79
C GLN A 87 -6.39 -5.14 -8.79
N PHE A 88 -5.20 -5.20 -8.16
CA PHE A 88 -4.23 -4.11 -8.17
C PHE A 88 -3.94 -3.57 -9.58
N PHE A 89 -3.73 -4.47 -10.55
CA PHE A 89 -3.43 -4.10 -11.92
C PHE A 89 -4.63 -3.50 -12.65
N PHE A 90 -5.86 -3.95 -12.37
CA PHE A 90 -7.07 -3.35 -12.95
C PHE A 90 -7.23 -1.90 -12.50
N TYR A 91 -7.04 -1.59 -11.21
CA TYR A 91 -7.03 -0.21 -10.72
C TYR A 91 -5.95 0.63 -11.42
N PHE A 92 -4.71 0.15 -11.44
CA PHE A 92 -3.62 0.87 -12.09
C PHE A 92 -3.92 1.15 -13.57
N LEU A 93 -4.28 0.11 -14.34
CA LEU A 93 -4.52 0.21 -15.78
C LEU A 93 -5.72 1.10 -16.11
N TYR A 94 -6.80 1.00 -15.34
CA TYR A 94 -7.98 1.83 -15.52
C TYR A 94 -7.61 3.33 -15.46
N PHE A 95 -6.98 3.77 -14.37
CA PHE A 95 -6.58 5.16 -14.20
C PHE A 95 -5.44 5.57 -15.14
N TYR A 96 -4.53 4.65 -15.46
CA TYR A 96 -3.45 4.89 -16.41
C TYR A 96 -3.94 5.13 -17.84
N SER A 97 -5.07 4.55 -18.24
CA SER A 97 -5.62 4.69 -19.60
C SER A 97 -6.14 6.10 -19.95
N PHE A 98 -6.22 7.02 -18.99
CA PHE A 98 -6.72 8.37 -19.23
C PHE A 98 -5.68 9.29 -19.88
N SER A 99 -6.17 10.25 -20.67
CA SER A 99 -5.30 11.27 -21.26
C SER A 99 -4.71 12.18 -20.18
N PRO A 100 -3.56 12.82 -20.43
CA PRO A 100 -2.92 13.72 -19.45
C PRO A 100 -3.84 14.81 -18.92
N TYR A 101 -4.67 15.41 -19.80
CA TYR A 101 -5.64 16.43 -19.42
C TYR A 101 -6.69 15.91 -18.41
N VAL A 102 -7.24 14.72 -18.67
CA VAL A 102 -8.24 14.13 -17.76
C VAL A 102 -7.58 13.73 -16.45
N LYS A 103 -6.36 13.18 -16.47
CA LYS A 103 -5.60 12.86 -15.26
C LYS A 103 -5.36 14.10 -14.40
N GLU A 104 -4.97 15.23 -14.98
CA GLU A 104 -4.78 16.47 -14.23
C GLU A 104 -6.09 16.96 -13.57
N ARG A 105 -7.23 16.87 -14.29
CA ARG A 105 -8.55 17.16 -13.70
C ARG A 105 -8.86 16.19 -12.54
N MET A 106 -8.60 14.90 -12.71
CA MET A 106 -8.79 13.90 -11.65
C MET A 106 -7.93 14.20 -10.41
N ILE A 107 -6.69 14.65 -10.58
CA ILE A 107 -5.82 14.98 -9.43
C ILE A 107 -6.41 16.13 -8.63
N ARG A 108 -6.93 17.17 -9.31
CA ARG A 108 -7.60 18.30 -8.65
C ARG A 108 -8.84 17.82 -7.89
N ASP A 109 -9.65 17.03 -8.56
CA ASP A 109 -10.88 16.45 -8.03
C ASP A 109 -10.65 15.55 -6.81
N ILE A 110 -9.63 14.68 -6.87
CA ILE A 110 -9.23 13.79 -5.78
C ILE A 110 -8.62 14.61 -4.63
N LYS A 111 -7.81 15.63 -4.92
CA LYS A 111 -7.26 16.50 -3.87
C LYS A 111 -8.35 17.19 -3.06
N VAL A 112 -9.38 17.73 -3.73
CA VAL A 112 -10.54 18.33 -3.05
C VAL A 112 -11.26 17.29 -2.20
N LEU A 113 -11.49 16.07 -2.72
CA LEU A 113 -12.08 14.99 -1.94
C LEU A 113 -11.25 14.65 -0.69
N LEU A 114 -9.92 14.51 -0.84
CA LEU A 114 -9.04 14.20 0.27
C LEU A 114 -9.02 15.33 1.31
N ASP A 115 -9.12 16.60 0.90
CA ASP A 115 -9.25 17.73 1.83
C ASP A 115 -10.49 17.60 2.71
N TYR A 116 -11.64 17.22 2.13
CA TYR A 116 -12.85 16.96 2.90
C TYR A 116 -12.68 15.78 3.85
N VAL A 117 -12.09 14.68 3.39
CA VAL A 117 -11.85 13.50 4.23
C VAL A 117 -10.90 13.83 5.39
N VAL A 118 -9.84 14.60 5.16
CA VAL A 118 -8.91 15.04 6.22
C VAL A 118 -9.64 15.91 7.24
N VAL A 119 -10.51 16.82 6.82
CA VAL A 119 -11.33 17.62 7.76
C VAL A 119 -12.22 16.72 8.63
N VAL A 120 -12.86 15.71 8.02
CA VAL A 120 -13.65 14.72 8.78
C VAL A 120 -12.76 13.96 9.77
N ILE A 121 -11.59 13.51 9.34
CA ILE A 121 -10.64 12.80 10.21
C ILE A 121 -10.19 13.68 11.39
N ILE A 122 -9.87 14.95 11.14
CA ILE A 122 -9.50 15.90 12.20
C ILE A 122 -10.64 16.05 13.22
N ALA A 123 -11.88 16.22 12.77
CA ALA A 123 -13.04 16.31 13.66
C ALA A 123 -13.21 15.04 14.50
N PHE A 124 -13.07 13.87 13.87
CA PHE A 124 -13.10 12.59 14.57
C PHE A 124 -11.92 12.38 15.52
N THR A 125 -10.74 12.90 15.20
CA THR A 125 -9.58 12.84 16.08
C THR A 125 -9.82 13.65 17.36
N PHE A 126 -10.40 14.85 17.26
CA PHE A 126 -10.78 15.62 18.46
C PHE A 126 -11.82 14.86 19.31
N TYR A 127 -12.81 14.25 18.66
CA TYR A 127 -13.79 13.41 19.34
C TYR A 127 -13.12 12.19 20.02
N GLU A 128 -12.23 11.50 19.33
CA GLU A 128 -11.51 10.33 19.84
C GLU A 128 -10.62 10.66 21.04
N VAL A 129 -9.97 11.83 21.05
CA VAL A 129 -9.15 12.26 22.20
C VAL A 129 -10.02 12.46 23.44
N TYR A 130 -11.25 12.98 23.28
CA TYR A 130 -12.16 13.24 24.39
C TYR A 130 -12.95 12.00 24.85
N PHE A 131 -13.33 11.14 23.90
CA PHE A 131 -14.16 9.95 24.10
C PHE A 131 -13.43 8.66 23.70
N SER A 132 -12.19 8.51 24.18
CA SER A 132 -11.27 7.46 23.75
C SER A 132 -11.81 6.05 24.01
N SER A 133 -12.39 5.80 25.17
CA SER A 133 -13.00 4.51 25.54
C SER A 133 -14.16 4.14 24.63
N ASP A 134 -15.07 5.08 24.36
CA ASP A 134 -16.24 4.84 23.51
C ASP A 134 -15.86 4.54 22.07
N VAL A 135 -14.90 5.31 21.52
CA VAL A 135 -14.40 5.09 20.15
C VAL A 135 -13.70 3.73 20.02
N ARG A 136 -12.89 3.35 21.01
CA ARG A 136 -12.19 2.04 21.01
C ARG A 136 -13.15 0.88 21.13
N ASN A 137 -14.11 0.97 22.04
CA ASN A 137 -15.18 -0.03 22.18
C ASN A 137 -16.03 -0.09 20.91
N PHE A 138 -16.32 1.05 20.29
CA PHE A 138 -17.09 1.10 19.06
C PHE A 138 -16.42 0.36 17.92
N PHE A 139 -15.11 0.55 17.75
CA PHE A 139 -14.33 -0.03 16.65
C PHE A 139 -13.66 -1.37 16.97
N GLY A 140 -13.86 -1.91 18.17
CA GLY A 140 -13.23 -3.16 18.64
C GLY A 140 -11.71 -3.10 18.61
N VAL A 141 -11.12 -1.94 18.95
CA VAL A 141 -9.67 -1.75 18.87
C VAL A 141 -9.03 -2.32 20.13
N SER A 142 -8.19 -3.35 19.97
CA SER A 142 -7.37 -3.84 21.05
C SER A 142 -6.34 -2.78 21.49
N ASN A 143 -6.19 -2.63 22.80
CA ASN A 143 -5.13 -1.82 23.38
C ASN A 143 -3.81 -2.54 23.15
N PHE A 144 -3.10 -2.15 22.09
CA PHE A 144 -1.69 -2.45 21.96
C PHE A 144 -0.95 -1.47 22.88
N ASN A 145 0.02 -1.95 23.66
CA ASN A 145 0.89 -1.13 24.52
C ASN A 145 1.78 -0.22 23.65
N ARG A 146 1.17 0.82 23.06
CA ARG A 146 1.81 1.77 22.17
C ARG A 146 1.23 3.16 22.36
N GLY A 147 2.07 4.16 22.12
CA GLY A 147 1.70 5.57 22.19
C GLY A 147 1.70 6.13 23.62
N ILE A 148 1.03 7.26 23.82
CA ILE A 148 1.08 8.00 25.08
C ILE A 148 0.09 7.37 26.06
N GLY A 149 0.58 6.78 27.16
CA GLY A 149 -0.28 6.11 28.14
C GLY A 149 -1.11 4.97 27.53
N ASN A 150 -0.53 4.21 26.60
CA ASN A 150 -1.19 3.15 25.81
C ASN A 150 -2.31 3.65 24.86
N PHE A 151 -2.35 4.96 24.60
CA PHE A 151 -3.24 5.58 23.63
C PHE A 151 -2.51 5.98 22.35
N TYR A 152 -3.16 5.71 21.22
CA TYR A 152 -2.75 6.08 19.86
C TYR A 152 -4.00 6.35 19.03
N LEU A 153 -3.87 7.21 18.00
CA LEU A 153 -4.99 7.60 17.16
C LEU A 153 -5.35 6.53 16.13
N VAL A 154 -6.66 6.28 15.98
CA VAL A 154 -7.22 5.41 14.94
C VAL A 154 -8.25 6.11 14.04
N SER A 155 -8.93 7.15 14.55
CA SER A 155 -10.00 7.90 13.89
C SER A 155 -11.04 6.97 13.21
N ILE A 156 -11.66 7.44 12.12
CA ILE A 156 -12.68 6.70 11.34
C ILE A 156 -12.19 5.37 10.75
N PHE A 157 -10.87 5.17 10.66
CA PHE A 157 -10.31 3.93 10.12
C PHE A 157 -10.29 2.81 11.16
N GLY A 158 -10.37 3.14 12.45
CA GLY A 158 -10.28 2.18 13.55
C GLY A 158 -8.97 1.37 13.53
N SER A 159 -7.92 1.87 12.87
CA SER A 159 -6.60 1.24 12.79
C SER A 159 -5.53 2.31 12.55
N GLY A 160 -4.55 2.38 13.45
CA GLY A 160 -3.44 3.34 13.37
C GLY A 160 -2.66 3.25 12.04
N PRO A 161 -2.26 2.05 11.58
CA PRO A 161 -1.62 1.88 10.27
C PRO A 161 -2.46 2.35 9.09
N SER A 162 -3.78 2.14 9.12
CA SER A 162 -4.67 2.61 8.04
C SER A 162 -4.77 4.14 8.01
N LEU A 163 -4.89 4.76 9.19
CA LEU A 163 -4.86 6.21 9.35
C LEU A 163 -3.52 6.80 8.85
N ALA A 164 -2.38 6.23 9.26
CA ALA A 164 -1.05 6.66 8.87
C ALA A 164 -0.82 6.54 7.35
N SER A 165 -1.27 5.43 6.77
CA SER A 165 -1.22 5.14 5.34
C SER A 165 -2.02 6.18 4.55
N PHE A 166 -3.24 6.49 4.99
CA PHE A 166 -4.05 7.54 4.39
C PHE A 166 -3.41 8.94 4.51
N MET A 167 -2.90 9.30 5.69
CA MET A 167 -2.23 10.60 5.89
C MET A 167 -0.99 10.74 5.01
N SER A 168 -0.19 9.67 4.89
CA SER A 168 0.96 9.62 3.98
C SER A 168 0.53 9.86 2.53
N LEU A 169 -0.54 9.18 2.08
CA LEU A 169 -1.10 9.37 0.74
C LEU A 169 -1.56 10.82 0.52
N TYR A 170 -2.26 11.41 1.50
CA TYR A 170 -2.70 12.80 1.44
C TYR A 170 -1.52 13.78 1.31
N VAL A 171 -0.47 13.61 2.11
CA VAL A 171 0.75 14.45 2.03
C VAL A 171 1.36 14.35 0.63
N ILE A 172 1.48 13.14 0.07
CA ILE A 172 2.03 12.94 -1.27
C ILE A 172 1.16 13.64 -2.33
N TYR A 173 -0.18 13.55 -2.24
CA TYR A 173 -1.09 14.28 -3.12
C TYR A 173 -0.95 15.80 -2.98
N TRP A 174 -0.79 16.30 -1.76
CA TRP A 174 -0.57 17.72 -1.50
C TRP A 174 0.69 18.22 -2.22
N PHE A 175 1.81 17.48 -2.09
CA PHE A 175 3.05 17.83 -2.77
C PHE A 175 2.92 17.73 -4.28
N TYR A 176 2.22 16.73 -4.82
CA TYR A 176 2.00 16.64 -6.25
C TYR A 176 1.18 17.85 -6.75
N TYR A 177 0.05 18.14 -6.10
CA TYR A 177 -0.83 19.24 -6.48
C TYR A 177 -0.12 20.61 -6.44
N HIS A 178 0.62 20.91 -5.37
CA HIS A 178 1.24 22.23 -5.21
C HIS A 178 2.63 22.37 -5.85
N LYS A 179 3.43 21.29 -5.91
CA LYS A 179 4.82 21.35 -6.41
C LYS A 179 5.00 20.80 -7.83
N VAL A 180 4.09 19.94 -8.30
CA VAL A 180 4.15 19.41 -9.69
C VAL A 180 3.19 20.18 -10.59
N LEU A 181 1.94 20.36 -10.16
CA LEU A 181 0.95 21.13 -10.93
C LEU A 181 1.01 22.64 -10.65
N SER A 182 1.95 23.10 -9.82
CA SER A 182 2.20 24.52 -9.51
C SER A 182 0.96 25.31 -9.04
N HIS A 183 -0.03 24.64 -8.43
CA HIS A 183 -1.19 25.32 -7.89
C HIS A 183 -0.79 26.11 -6.64
N LYS A 184 -1.28 27.35 -6.52
CA LYS A 184 -1.02 28.21 -5.35
C LYS A 184 -1.50 27.52 -4.07
N ASN A 185 -0.69 27.65 -3.03
CA ASN A 185 -0.98 27.10 -1.71
C ASN A 185 -1.59 28.18 -0.82
N ASN A 186 -2.76 27.88 -0.24
CA ASN A 186 -3.44 28.79 0.68
C ASN A 186 -3.18 28.39 2.14
N VAL A 187 -3.37 29.32 3.09
CA VAL A 187 -3.14 29.08 4.53
C VAL A 187 -3.89 27.83 5.03
N ARG A 188 -5.17 27.68 4.66
CA ARG A 188 -5.98 26.49 4.98
C ARG A 188 -5.30 25.18 4.55
N GLN A 189 -4.72 25.14 3.35
CA GLN A 189 -4.09 23.94 2.81
C GLN A 189 -2.76 23.63 3.50
N SER A 190 -2.01 24.65 3.91
CA SER A 190 -0.83 24.47 4.79
C SER A 190 -1.24 23.90 6.14
N VAL A 191 -2.29 24.44 6.77
CA VAL A 191 -2.79 23.95 8.07
C VAL A 191 -3.19 22.48 7.98
N LEU A 192 -3.95 22.10 6.93
CA LEU A 192 -4.31 20.69 6.71
C LEU A 192 -3.09 19.79 6.51
N LEU A 193 -2.05 20.27 5.81
CA LEU A 193 -0.79 19.53 5.67
C LEU A 193 -0.13 19.29 7.03
N TYR A 194 0.05 20.34 7.84
CA TYR A 194 0.69 20.23 9.16
C TYR A 194 -0.10 19.30 10.08
N LEU A 195 -1.42 19.47 10.14
CA LEU A 195 -2.30 18.58 10.93
C LEU A 195 -2.21 17.12 10.45
N SER A 196 -2.11 16.87 9.16
CA SER A 196 -1.97 15.52 8.63
C SER A 196 -0.64 14.87 9.04
N VAL A 197 0.45 15.64 9.08
CA VAL A 197 1.74 15.14 9.58
C VAL A 197 1.66 14.83 11.07
N ILE A 198 1.05 15.71 11.87
CA ILE A 198 0.87 15.50 13.32
C ILE A 198 0.01 14.25 13.56
N ILE A 199 -1.13 14.12 12.88
CA ILE A 199 -2.01 12.94 13.00
C ILE A 199 -1.27 11.66 12.56
N CYS A 200 -0.45 11.74 11.51
CA CYS A 200 0.37 10.60 11.09
C CYS A 200 1.36 10.18 12.19
N LEU A 201 2.00 11.12 12.87
CA LEU A 201 2.88 10.81 14.01
C LEU A 201 2.07 10.20 15.17
N LEU A 202 0.96 10.83 15.55
CA LEU A 202 0.10 10.37 16.65
C LEU A 202 -0.66 9.06 16.37
N SER A 203 -0.64 8.56 15.14
CA SER A 203 -1.14 7.22 14.81
C SER A 203 -0.23 6.09 15.31
N PHE A 204 1.02 6.41 15.70
CA PHE A 204 2.02 5.46 16.15
C PHE A 204 2.22 4.25 15.21
N SER A 205 2.30 4.54 13.90
CA SER A 205 2.62 3.54 12.89
C SER A 205 4.06 3.63 12.39
N ARG A 206 4.88 2.65 12.79
CA ARG A 206 6.35 2.66 12.58
C ARG A 206 6.74 2.88 11.12
N LYS A 207 6.33 1.98 10.23
CA LYS A 207 6.76 2.00 8.82
C LYS A 207 6.26 3.24 8.06
N GLU A 208 5.03 3.67 8.28
CA GLU A 208 4.44 4.84 7.60
C GLU A 208 5.08 6.15 8.07
N VAL A 209 5.35 6.28 9.38
CA VAL A 209 6.08 7.44 9.93
C VAL A 209 7.51 7.51 9.39
N LEU A 210 8.22 6.38 9.34
CA LEU A 210 9.55 6.30 8.73
C LEU A 210 9.52 6.71 7.26
N LEU A 211 8.59 6.16 6.48
CA LEU A 211 8.45 6.45 5.06
C LEU A 211 8.11 7.93 4.83
N LEU A 212 7.15 8.50 5.57
CA LEU A 212 6.79 9.91 5.46
C LEU A 212 7.96 10.82 5.84
N SER A 213 8.72 10.46 6.87
CA SER A 213 9.93 11.19 7.28
C SER A 213 11.00 11.18 6.18
N SER A 214 11.24 10.01 5.57
CA SER A 214 12.16 9.87 4.44
C SER A 214 11.70 10.69 3.22
N PHE A 215 10.38 10.77 2.97
CA PHE A 215 9.83 11.63 1.93
C PHE A 215 10.24 13.09 2.15
N PHE A 216 10.05 13.61 3.37
CA PHE A 216 10.39 14.99 3.69
C PHE A 216 11.89 15.28 3.58
N VAL A 217 12.75 14.36 4.01
CA VAL A 217 14.21 14.53 3.95
C VAL A 217 14.71 14.57 2.49
N PHE A 218 14.24 13.64 1.65
CA PHE A 218 14.77 13.48 0.30
C PHE A 218 14.02 14.26 -0.79
N PHE A 219 12.90 14.91 -0.44
CA PHE A 219 12.13 15.69 -1.41
C PHE A 219 13.02 16.76 -2.08
N PRO A 220 12.96 16.93 -3.42
CA PRO A 220 13.83 17.86 -4.14
C PRO A 220 13.35 19.30 -4.00
N TYR A 221 13.52 19.91 -2.82
CA TYR A 221 13.23 21.32 -2.61
C TYR A 221 14.05 22.22 -3.55
N SER A 222 13.49 23.37 -3.89
CA SER A 222 14.09 24.36 -4.81
C SER A 222 15.25 25.11 -4.14
N ILE A 223 16.39 24.44 -3.99
CA ILE A 223 17.65 25.00 -3.50
C ILE A 223 18.59 25.19 -4.69
N LYS A 224 19.14 26.41 -4.84
CA LYS A 224 19.99 26.79 -5.99
C LYS A 224 21.38 26.12 -5.93
N SER A 225 22.02 26.07 -4.76
CA SER A 225 23.36 25.50 -4.59
C SER A 225 23.33 23.99 -4.31
N LYS A 226 24.16 23.22 -5.03
CA LYS A 226 24.30 21.76 -4.84
C LYS A 226 24.87 21.43 -3.47
N LEU A 227 25.91 22.16 -3.02
CA LEU A 227 26.54 21.95 -1.72
C LEU A 227 25.57 22.23 -0.57
N GLN A 228 24.89 23.39 -0.61
CA GLN A 228 23.89 23.75 0.41
C GLN A 228 22.73 22.75 0.45
N ARG A 229 22.33 22.21 -0.70
CA ARG A 229 21.32 21.16 -0.78
C ARG A 229 21.78 19.89 -0.10
N THR A 230 22.99 19.41 -0.39
CA THR A 230 23.53 18.19 0.21
C THR A 230 23.67 18.35 1.72
N LEU A 231 24.24 19.46 2.20
CA LEU A 231 24.38 19.74 3.63
C LEU A 231 23.02 19.77 4.33
N LYS A 232 22.01 20.45 3.76
CA LYS A 232 20.65 20.46 4.33
C LYS A 232 20.02 19.07 4.39
N ILE A 233 20.25 18.22 3.38
CA ILE A 233 19.76 16.84 3.40
C ILE A 233 20.45 16.04 4.51
N ILE A 234 21.77 16.16 4.66
CA ILE A 234 22.52 15.46 5.71
C ILE A 234 22.04 15.91 7.09
N VAL A 235 21.96 17.22 7.33
CA VAL A 235 21.47 17.76 8.62
C VAL A 235 20.03 17.33 8.88
N ALA A 236 19.15 17.42 7.89
CA ALA A 236 17.76 16.96 8.03
C ALA A 236 17.69 15.45 8.31
N ALA A 237 18.52 14.64 7.64
CA ALA A 237 18.58 13.20 7.87
C ALA A 237 19.04 12.89 9.30
N VAL A 238 20.09 13.56 9.80
CA VAL A 238 20.58 13.37 11.18
C VAL A 238 19.50 13.75 12.19
N VAL A 239 18.86 14.92 12.04
CA VAL A 239 17.80 15.38 12.96
C VAL A 239 16.60 14.43 12.94
N VAL A 240 16.17 14.01 11.74
CA VAL A 240 15.04 13.08 11.59
C VAL A 240 15.39 11.70 12.15
N CYS A 241 16.58 11.18 11.89
CA CYS A 241 17.01 9.89 12.45
C CYS A 241 17.11 9.93 13.98
N ALA A 242 17.66 11.01 14.56
CA ALA A 242 17.71 11.19 16.00
C ALA A 242 16.30 11.29 16.60
N GLY A 243 15.41 12.08 15.98
CA GLY A 243 14.02 12.21 16.41
C GLY A 243 13.24 10.89 16.31
N LEU A 244 13.42 10.13 15.23
CA LEU A 244 12.82 8.81 15.07
C LEU A 244 13.39 7.80 16.06
N PHE A 245 14.69 7.85 16.36
CA PHE A 245 15.31 6.99 17.36
C PHE A 245 14.68 7.21 18.73
N ILE A 246 14.61 8.46 19.19
CA ILE A 246 13.94 8.82 20.45
C ILE A 246 12.48 8.39 20.42
N TYR A 247 11.76 8.69 19.35
CA TYR A 247 10.36 8.31 19.18
C TYR A 247 10.13 6.78 19.25
N TYR A 248 11.02 5.96 18.68
CA TYR A 248 10.89 4.51 18.76
C TYR A 248 11.29 3.92 20.10
N GLN A 249 12.25 4.54 20.81
CA GLN A 249 12.59 4.12 22.17
C GLN A 249 11.42 4.41 23.12
N GLU A 250 10.96 5.65 23.17
CA GLU A 250 9.96 6.10 24.14
C GLU A 250 8.57 5.44 23.94
N PHE A 251 8.14 5.24 22.69
CA PHE A 251 6.76 4.83 22.41
C PHE A 251 6.58 3.39 21.93
N PHE A 252 7.67 2.63 21.76
CA PHE A 252 7.62 1.25 21.24
C PHE A 252 8.53 0.26 21.97
N GLN A 253 9.10 0.59 23.13
CA GLN A 253 10.03 -0.28 23.85
C GLN A 253 9.47 -1.70 24.06
N GLU A 254 8.31 -1.84 24.69
CA GLU A 254 7.68 -3.15 24.94
C GLU A 254 7.39 -3.91 23.64
N ALA A 255 6.92 -3.21 22.60
CA ALA A 255 6.65 -3.81 21.29
C ALA A 255 7.93 -4.27 20.57
N ASN A 256 9.08 -3.68 20.88
CA ASN A 256 10.38 -4.07 20.34
C ASN A 256 10.95 -5.27 21.10
N GLU A 257 10.78 -5.32 22.42
CA GLU A 257 11.20 -6.48 23.24
C GLU A 257 10.51 -7.77 22.76
N VAL A 258 9.19 -7.72 22.50
CA VAL A 258 8.45 -8.86 21.95
C VAL A 258 8.95 -9.26 20.56
N ALA A 259 9.34 -8.31 19.71
CA ALA A 259 9.80 -8.58 18.36
C ALA A 259 11.20 -9.22 18.29
N MET A 260 11.97 -9.16 19.38
CA MET A 260 13.28 -9.80 19.51
C MET A 260 13.21 -11.23 20.06
N THR A 261 12.01 -11.72 20.38
CA THR A 261 11.82 -13.11 20.81
C THR A 261 11.73 -14.07 19.62
N ASP A 262 12.23 -15.30 19.78
CA ASP A 262 12.11 -16.36 18.77
C ASP A 262 10.65 -16.77 18.51
N ASP A 263 9.78 -16.48 19.48
CA ASP A 263 8.33 -16.64 19.39
C ASP A 263 7.61 -15.58 18.57
N TYR A 264 8.35 -14.63 17.98
CA TYR A 264 7.76 -13.59 17.17
C TYR A 264 7.25 -14.16 15.84
N VAL A 265 5.92 -14.20 15.72
CA VAL A 265 5.21 -14.89 14.64
C VAL A 265 5.66 -14.46 13.23
N ARG A 266 6.05 -13.19 13.03
CA ARG A 266 6.52 -12.74 11.71
C ARG A 266 7.87 -13.35 11.31
N TRP A 267 8.75 -13.63 12.27
CA TRP A 267 10.00 -14.35 11.98
C TRP A 267 9.73 -15.79 11.60
N GLN A 268 8.81 -16.45 12.29
CA GLN A 268 8.39 -17.81 11.96
C GLN A 268 7.77 -17.87 10.54
N ILE A 269 6.89 -16.93 10.19
CA ILE A 269 6.33 -16.85 8.82
C ILE A 269 7.43 -16.68 7.77
N LEU A 270 8.44 -15.87 8.05
CA LEU A 270 9.57 -15.67 7.14
C LEU A 270 10.38 -16.96 6.97
N GLN A 271 10.66 -17.69 8.05
CA GLN A 271 11.34 -18.98 8.00
C GLN A 271 10.55 -20.00 7.17
N TYR A 272 9.26 -20.17 7.45
CA TYR A 272 8.40 -21.05 6.63
C TYR A 272 8.33 -20.61 5.17
N SER A 273 8.37 -19.30 4.89
CA SER A 273 8.40 -18.81 3.49
C SER A 273 9.66 -19.28 2.76
N VAL A 274 10.81 -19.33 3.45
CA VAL A 274 12.07 -19.86 2.91
C VAL A 274 11.95 -21.36 2.67
N ASP A 275 11.48 -22.13 3.65
CA ASP A 275 11.33 -23.59 3.52
C ASP A 275 10.38 -23.97 2.37
N VAL A 276 9.26 -23.25 2.23
CA VAL A 276 8.31 -23.43 1.13
C VAL A 276 8.98 -23.05 -0.20
N PHE A 277 9.71 -21.95 -0.26
CA PHE A 277 10.42 -21.57 -1.48
C PHE A 277 11.46 -22.62 -1.89
N ASP A 278 12.27 -23.10 -0.96
CA ASP A 278 13.34 -24.07 -1.23
C ASP A 278 12.79 -25.39 -1.78
N LYS A 279 11.66 -25.87 -1.23
CA LYS A 279 10.99 -27.07 -1.73
C LYS A 279 10.38 -26.90 -3.11
N TYR A 280 9.76 -25.74 -3.36
CA TYR A 280 8.98 -25.48 -4.57
C TYR A 280 9.74 -24.64 -5.61
N ALA A 281 11.03 -24.41 -5.41
CA ALA A 281 11.90 -23.71 -6.35
C ALA A 281 11.95 -24.44 -7.72
N PRO A 282 12.13 -23.70 -8.83
CA PRO A 282 12.18 -22.24 -8.91
C PRO A 282 10.79 -21.59 -9.00
N PHE A 283 9.73 -22.35 -9.27
CA PHE A 283 8.43 -21.82 -9.70
C PHE A 283 7.51 -21.35 -8.56
N GLY A 284 7.76 -21.81 -7.34
CA GLY A 284 6.89 -21.59 -6.19
C GLY A 284 5.82 -22.67 -6.03
N SER A 285 5.15 -22.63 -4.88
CA SER A 285 4.09 -23.60 -4.51
C SER A 285 2.77 -23.35 -5.24
N GLY A 286 2.64 -22.19 -5.88
CA GLY A 286 1.51 -21.74 -6.68
C GLY A 286 0.66 -20.69 -5.95
N PRO A 287 -0.08 -19.83 -6.69
CA PRO A 287 -0.97 -18.85 -6.07
C PRO A 287 -2.04 -19.54 -5.22
N GLY A 288 -2.32 -19.02 -4.02
CA GLY A 288 -3.43 -19.49 -3.21
C GLY A 288 -3.09 -20.65 -2.29
N THR A 289 -1.81 -20.99 -2.12
CA THR A 289 -1.35 -22.15 -1.36
C THR A 289 -0.60 -21.75 -0.08
N PHE A 290 -0.10 -20.51 0.04
CA PHE A 290 0.62 -20.05 1.21
C PHE A 290 0.54 -18.53 1.45
N GLY A 291 0.04 -18.15 2.63
CA GLY A 291 -0.04 -16.75 3.09
C GLY A 291 -0.91 -15.84 2.23
N SER A 292 -1.98 -16.40 1.68
CA SER A 292 -2.97 -15.71 0.86
C SER A 292 -4.38 -16.06 1.32
N GLN A 293 -5.40 -15.35 0.83
CA GLN A 293 -6.76 -15.55 1.34
C GLN A 293 -7.28 -16.97 1.04
N MET A 294 -6.95 -17.49 -0.14
CA MET A 294 -7.35 -18.82 -0.57
C MET A 294 -6.55 -19.94 0.10
N SER A 295 -5.38 -19.63 0.66
CA SER A 295 -4.52 -20.64 1.27
C SER A 295 -5.08 -21.20 2.58
N LEU A 296 -5.96 -20.45 3.27
CA LEU A 296 -6.71 -20.96 4.43
C LEU A 296 -7.66 -22.11 4.08
N GLN A 297 -8.10 -22.19 2.81
CA GLN A 297 -8.97 -23.25 2.30
C GLN A 297 -8.18 -24.34 1.55
N GLN A 298 -6.91 -24.08 1.22
CA GLN A 298 -6.01 -25.01 0.53
C GLN A 298 -4.84 -25.38 1.46
N THR A 299 -5.12 -26.16 2.50
CA THR A 299 -4.19 -26.36 3.63
C THR A 299 -3.03 -27.33 3.37
N HIS A 300 -2.86 -27.84 2.16
CA HIS A 300 -1.85 -28.87 1.86
C HIS A 300 -0.41 -28.43 2.20
N VAL A 301 -0.01 -27.20 1.82
CA VAL A 301 1.30 -26.64 2.20
C VAL A 301 1.41 -26.49 3.71
N TYR A 302 0.36 -26.03 4.39
CA TYR A 302 0.38 -25.87 5.84
C TYR A 302 0.55 -27.20 6.57
N ASN A 303 -0.13 -28.24 6.11
CA ASN A 303 -0.03 -29.57 6.68
C ASN A 303 1.34 -30.18 6.43
N GLU A 304 1.89 -29.97 5.24
CA GLU A 304 3.19 -30.50 4.82
C GLU A 304 4.37 -29.89 5.60
N PHE A 305 4.29 -28.60 5.93
CA PHE A 305 5.32 -27.91 6.72
C PHE A 305 4.96 -27.79 8.21
N ASN A 306 3.89 -28.47 8.64
CA ASN A 306 3.39 -28.47 10.02
C ASN A 306 3.26 -27.04 10.62
N ILE A 307 2.65 -26.13 9.86
CA ILE A 307 2.54 -24.73 10.23
C ILE A 307 1.41 -24.56 11.26
N GLY A 308 1.78 -24.12 12.47
CA GLY A 308 0.88 -24.09 13.62
C GLY A 308 -0.29 -23.10 13.52
N ARG A 309 -1.34 -23.35 14.32
CA ARG A 309 -2.57 -22.53 14.40
C ARG A 309 -2.31 -21.07 14.78
N ARG A 310 -1.28 -20.80 15.59
CA ARG A 310 -0.87 -19.44 15.99
C ARG A 310 -0.54 -18.54 14.79
N ILE A 311 -0.05 -19.13 13.70
CA ILE A 311 0.31 -18.41 12.46
C ILE A 311 -0.92 -18.19 11.57
N LEU A 312 -1.80 -19.19 11.53
CA LEU A 312 -3.03 -19.20 10.75
C LEU A 312 -4.13 -18.29 11.32
N GLY A 313 -4.09 -18.04 12.63
CA GLY A 313 -5.16 -17.38 13.38
C GLY A 313 -6.16 -18.39 13.95
N ASP A 314 -6.79 -18.03 15.07
CA ASP A 314 -7.81 -18.88 15.70
C ASP A 314 -9.13 -18.78 14.92
N GLY A 315 -9.28 -19.65 13.91
CA GLY A 315 -10.53 -19.90 13.18
C GLY A 315 -10.71 -19.12 11.87
N LEU A 316 -11.66 -19.60 11.04
CA LEU A 316 -12.00 -19.07 9.71
C LEU A 316 -12.38 -17.57 9.69
N ALA A 317 -12.75 -16.99 10.83
CA ALA A 317 -13.21 -15.61 10.95
C ALA A 317 -12.09 -14.59 11.26
N ASN A 318 -10.93 -15.04 11.78
CA ASN A 318 -9.84 -14.14 12.18
C ASN A 318 -8.67 -14.27 11.21
N ARG A 319 -8.34 -13.19 10.51
CA ARG A 319 -7.13 -13.12 9.67
C ARG A 319 -5.90 -13.29 10.57
N GLY A 320 -5.24 -14.44 10.50
CA GLY A 320 -3.97 -14.67 11.20
C GLY A 320 -2.86 -13.70 10.78
N PRO A 321 -1.79 -13.59 11.57
CA PRO A 321 -0.63 -12.74 11.26
C PRO A 321 0.10 -13.13 9.96
N ILE A 322 -0.25 -14.25 9.32
CA ILE A 322 0.35 -14.69 8.06
C ILE A 322 0.27 -13.65 6.94
N TYR A 323 -0.72 -12.76 6.96
CA TYR A 323 -0.86 -11.68 5.98
C TYR A 323 0.08 -10.49 6.23
N ASP A 324 0.71 -10.43 7.40
CA ASP A 324 1.59 -9.32 7.81
C ASP A 324 3.00 -9.42 7.23
N VAL A 325 3.32 -10.47 6.47
CA VAL A 325 4.65 -10.70 5.86
C VAL A 325 4.49 -11.00 4.36
N PHE A 326 3.58 -10.26 3.72
CA PHE A 326 3.04 -10.55 2.39
C PHE A 326 4.10 -10.78 1.31
N LEU A 327 5.16 -9.97 1.23
CA LEU A 327 6.15 -10.11 0.17
C LEU A 327 6.83 -11.50 0.17
N PHE A 328 7.12 -12.03 1.35
CA PHE A 328 7.83 -13.30 1.49
C PHE A 328 6.91 -14.48 1.21
N THR A 329 5.67 -14.44 1.72
CA THR A 329 4.67 -15.47 1.40
C THR A 329 4.33 -15.44 -0.08
N PHE A 330 4.26 -14.26 -0.68
CA PHE A 330 4.06 -14.09 -2.12
C PHE A 330 5.22 -14.68 -2.93
N ILE A 331 6.48 -14.42 -2.56
CA ILE A 331 7.65 -15.05 -3.21
C ILE A 331 7.60 -16.58 -3.08
N ALA A 332 7.19 -17.12 -1.93
CA ALA A 332 7.05 -18.56 -1.76
C ALA A 332 5.93 -19.16 -2.65
N GLU A 333 4.83 -18.44 -2.88
CA GLU A 333 3.77 -18.86 -3.80
C GLU A 333 4.19 -18.78 -5.27
N ILE A 334 4.80 -17.67 -5.70
CA ILE A 334 5.07 -17.41 -7.13
C ILE A 334 6.52 -17.62 -7.56
N GLY A 335 7.43 -17.99 -6.66
CA GLY A 335 8.83 -18.27 -6.95
C GLY A 335 9.53 -17.16 -7.74
N ILE A 336 10.25 -17.55 -8.80
CA ILE A 336 10.95 -16.61 -9.71
C ILE A 336 10.01 -15.63 -10.42
N GLY A 337 8.70 -15.90 -10.46
CA GLY A 337 7.70 -14.98 -10.99
C GLY A 337 7.68 -13.63 -10.27
N PHE A 338 8.19 -13.57 -9.04
CA PHE A 338 8.38 -12.31 -8.34
C PHE A 338 9.30 -11.33 -9.09
N LEU A 339 10.24 -11.83 -9.89
CA LEU A 339 11.08 -10.99 -10.75
C LEU A 339 10.27 -10.23 -11.80
N LEU A 340 9.16 -10.81 -12.28
CA LEU A 340 8.23 -10.11 -13.17
C LEU A 340 7.55 -8.97 -12.39
N TYR A 341 7.10 -9.20 -11.16
CA TYR A 341 6.56 -8.12 -10.33
C TYR A 341 7.59 -7.01 -10.08
N GLY A 342 8.82 -7.37 -9.70
CA GLY A 342 9.91 -6.42 -9.50
C GLY A 342 10.22 -5.60 -10.75
N ALA A 343 10.29 -6.24 -11.92
CA ALA A 343 10.55 -5.54 -13.18
C ALA A 343 9.38 -4.64 -13.62
N PHE A 344 8.11 -4.97 -13.30
CA PHE A 344 6.99 -4.04 -13.46
C PHE A 344 7.20 -2.76 -12.64
N PHE A 345 7.49 -2.88 -11.35
CA PHE A 345 7.70 -1.72 -10.47
C PHE A 345 8.93 -0.90 -10.87
N LEU A 346 10.03 -1.55 -11.27
CA LEU A 346 11.20 -0.86 -11.82
C LEU A 346 10.85 -0.07 -13.09
N LYS A 347 10.03 -0.66 -13.98
CA LYS A 347 9.51 0.03 -15.16
C LYS A 347 8.65 1.24 -14.79
N LEU A 348 7.80 1.13 -13.76
CA LEU A 348 7.03 2.27 -13.22
C LEU A 348 7.94 3.36 -12.65
N ALA A 349 8.97 3.01 -11.87
CA ALA A 349 9.91 4.00 -11.31
C ALA A 349 10.70 4.76 -12.40
N ARG A 350 10.90 4.11 -13.55
CA ARG A 350 11.57 4.68 -14.73
C ARG A 350 10.62 5.36 -15.72
N SER A 351 9.31 5.17 -15.58
CA SER A 351 8.29 5.66 -16.52
C SER A 351 8.37 7.17 -16.77
N VAL A 352 8.78 7.92 -15.76
CA VAL A 352 8.88 9.37 -15.79
C VAL A 352 10.04 9.85 -16.67
N ILE A 353 9.72 10.40 -17.84
CA ILE A 353 10.68 10.92 -18.82
C ILE A 353 11.52 12.05 -18.20
N LEU A 354 12.79 12.17 -18.60
CA LEU A 354 13.70 13.26 -18.20
C LEU A 354 13.13 14.68 -18.40
N LYS A 355 12.20 14.84 -19.34
CA LYS A 355 11.46 16.10 -19.60
C LYS A 355 10.50 16.51 -18.49
N GLU A 356 10.10 15.59 -17.61
CA GLU A 356 9.18 15.92 -16.51
C GLU A 356 9.95 16.56 -15.33
N GLY A 357 9.29 17.42 -14.54
CA GLY A 357 9.94 18.11 -13.43
C GLY A 357 10.54 17.17 -12.37
N ARG A 358 11.61 17.62 -11.69
CA ARG A 358 12.31 16.84 -10.63
C ARG A 358 11.37 16.35 -9.52
N ALA A 359 10.41 17.18 -9.10
CA ALA A 359 9.43 16.84 -8.07
C ALA A 359 8.52 15.67 -8.50
N LYS A 360 8.05 15.67 -9.75
CA LYS A 360 7.19 14.60 -10.27
C LYS A 360 7.94 13.27 -10.32
N ARG A 361 9.18 13.28 -10.83
CA ARG A 361 10.06 12.12 -10.81
C ARG A 361 10.23 11.54 -9.41
N PHE A 362 10.52 12.41 -8.44
CA PHE A 362 10.70 11.99 -7.06
C PHE A 362 9.42 11.37 -6.48
N ILE A 363 8.27 12.04 -6.61
CA ILE A 363 7.00 11.55 -6.05
C ILE A 363 6.61 10.19 -6.63
N VAL A 364 6.70 9.99 -7.95
CA VAL A 364 6.35 8.70 -8.55
C VAL A 364 7.32 7.60 -8.10
N ARG A 365 8.63 7.86 -8.10
CA ARG A 365 9.63 6.90 -7.62
C ARG A 365 9.43 6.58 -6.14
N PHE A 366 9.13 7.59 -5.34
CA PHE A 366 8.82 7.42 -3.94
C PHE A 366 7.56 6.58 -3.73
N LEU A 367 6.49 6.80 -4.50
CA LEU A 367 5.28 5.97 -4.40
C LEU A 367 5.54 4.50 -4.76
N VAL A 368 6.37 4.24 -5.77
CA VAL A 368 6.79 2.87 -6.12
C VAL A 368 7.61 2.25 -4.98
N PHE A 369 8.57 3.00 -4.42
CA PHE A 369 9.36 2.56 -3.27
C PHE A 369 8.49 2.32 -2.03
N TYR A 370 7.58 3.25 -1.73
CA TYR A 370 6.62 3.17 -0.65
C TYR A 370 5.77 1.92 -0.77
N LEU A 371 5.22 1.64 -1.96
CA LEU A 371 4.46 0.42 -2.22
C LEU A 371 5.29 -0.84 -1.99
N PHE A 372 6.55 -0.86 -2.47
CA PHE A 372 7.45 -1.99 -2.26
C PHE A 372 7.70 -2.26 -0.77
N ILE A 373 8.04 -1.23 0.02
CA ILE A 373 8.24 -1.39 1.47
C ILE A 373 6.94 -1.82 2.17
N MET A 374 5.81 -1.24 1.80
CA MET A 374 4.51 -1.63 2.37
C MET A 374 4.14 -3.08 2.03
N SER A 375 4.54 -3.58 0.87
CA SER A 375 4.33 -4.98 0.47
C SER A 375 5.07 -5.98 1.34
N MET A 376 6.16 -5.58 2.00
CA MET A 376 6.84 -6.44 2.97
C MET A 376 5.96 -6.77 4.18
N PHE A 377 5.02 -5.87 4.52
CA PHE A 377 4.27 -5.92 5.76
C PHE A 377 2.75 -6.01 5.60
N THR A 378 2.22 -5.86 4.40
CA THR A 378 0.78 -5.80 4.13
C THR A 378 0.47 -6.34 2.73
N PRO A 379 -0.70 -6.97 2.53
CA PRO A 379 -1.11 -7.51 1.23
C PRO A 379 -1.59 -6.40 0.29
N VAL A 380 -0.67 -5.54 -0.15
CA VAL A 380 -0.94 -4.37 -1.00
C VAL A 380 -1.55 -4.73 -2.36
N LEU A 381 -1.47 -5.99 -2.80
CA LEU A 381 -2.12 -6.42 -4.04
C LEU A 381 -3.62 -6.72 -3.87
N MET A 382 -4.11 -6.83 -2.64
CA MET A 382 -5.46 -7.32 -2.32
C MET A 382 -6.22 -6.41 -1.35
N ASN A 383 -5.59 -5.36 -0.85
CA ASN A 383 -6.20 -4.45 0.12
C ASN A 383 -6.55 -3.09 -0.49
N SER A 384 -7.50 -2.42 0.16
CA SER A 384 -8.08 -1.16 -0.31
C SER A 384 -7.05 -0.04 -0.44
N PHE A 385 -6.10 0.02 0.49
CA PHE A 385 -5.01 0.98 0.46
C PHE A 385 -4.06 0.73 -0.73
N GLY A 386 -3.77 -0.52 -1.02
CA GLY A 386 -3.04 -0.95 -2.20
C GLY A 386 -3.74 -0.54 -3.49
N PHE A 387 -5.08 -0.65 -3.56
CA PHE A 387 -5.87 -0.16 -4.68
C PHE A 387 -5.86 1.38 -4.80
N LEU A 388 -5.85 2.10 -3.68
CA LEU A 388 -5.65 3.56 -3.68
C LEU A 388 -4.26 3.94 -4.20
N LEU A 389 -3.20 3.22 -3.81
CA LEU A 389 -1.84 3.41 -4.34
C LEU A 389 -1.78 3.09 -5.84
N ALA A 390 -2.38 1.98 -6.28
CA ALA A 390 -2.47 1.60 -7.68
C ALA A 390 -3.15 2.67 -8.53
N SER A 391 -4.31 3.15 -8.05
CA SER A 391 -5.08 4.22 -8.68
C SER A 391 -4.27 5.51 -8.77
N THR A 392 -3.61 5.89 -7.67
CA THR A 392 -2.76 7.09 -7.60
C THR A 392 -1.57 7.01 -8.56
N LEU A 393 -0.87 5.88 -8.60
CA LEU A 393 0.20 5.64 -9.57
C LEU A 393 -0.33 5.72 -11.01
N GLY A 394 -1.50 5.13 -11.29
CA GLY A 394 -2.14 5.21 -12.61
C GLY A 394 -2.46 6.64 -13.04
N VAL A 395 -2.90 7.49 -12.11
CA VAL A 395 -3.17 8.91 -12.36
C VAL A 395 -1.87 9.72 -12.53
N PHE A 396 -0.84 9.49 -11.72
CA PHE A 396 0.40 10.28 -11.75
C PHE A 396 1.32 9.92 -12.92
N VAL A 397 1.32 8.66 -13.33
CA VAL A 397 2.12 8.19 -14.46
C VAL A 397 1.43 8.55 -15.77
N THR A 398 1.99 9.52 -16.49
CA THR A 398 1.45 10.04 -17.77
C THR A 398 1.96 9.28 -18.98
N ILE A 399 3.26 8.97 -19.01
CA ILE A 399 3.91 8.18 -20.06
C ILE A 399 4.80 7.16 -19.37
N ILE A 400 4.88 5.95 -19.91
CA ILE A 400 5.92 4.99 -19.52
C ILE A 400 6.96 5.00 -20.62
N GLY A 401 8.08 5.67 -20.37
CA GLY A 401 9.20 5.72 -21.30
C GLY A 401 9.67 4.31 -21.67
N THR A 402 9.71 4.02 -22.98
CA THR A 402 10.20 2.77 -23.55
C THR A 402 11.65 2.87 -24.04
N LYS A 403 12.37 3.97 -23.74
CA LYS A 403 13.76 4.10 -24.17
C LYS A 403 14.55 2.91 -23.62
N ARG A 404 15.18 2.19 -24.56
CA ARG A 404 16.07 1.04 -24.33
C ARG A 404 17.08 1.37 -23.24
N PHE A 405 17.56 0.34 -22.55
CA PHE A 405 18.75 0.34 -21.69
C PHE A 405 20.05 0.86 -22.37
N SER A 406 19.98 1.50 -23.54
CA SER A 406 21.15 1.94 -24.30
C SER A 406 21.57 3.37 -23.92
N SER A 407 22.79 3.45 -23.41
CA SER A 407 23.80 4.51 -23.58
C SER A 407 23.66 5.87 -22.88
N GLU A 408 22.74 6.11 -21.95
CA GLU A 408 22.77 7.36 -21.14
C GLU A 408 23.52 7.18 -19.79
N TYR A 409 24.24 6.07 -19.62
CA TYR A 409 25.21 5.81 -18.54
C TYR A 409 26.58 5.35 -19.08
N ALA A 410 26.92 5.73 -20.31
CA ALA A 410 28.28 5.65 -20.83
C ALA A 410 28.91 7.04 -20.79
#